data_AF-B9K4I4-F1
#
_entry.id   AF-B9K4I4-F1
#
_cell.length_a   1.000
_cell.length_b   1.000
_cell.length_c   1.000
_cell.angle_alpha   90.00
_cell.angle_beta   90.00
_cell.angle_gamma   90.00
#
_symmetry.space_group_name_H-M   'P 1'
#
loop_
_entity.id
_entity.type
_entity.pdbx_description
1 polymer ?
#
loop_
_entity_poly.entity_id
_entity_poly.type
_entity_poly.pdbx_seq_one_letter_code
_entity_poly.pdbx_strand_id
1 'polypeptide(L)' 'MARFYALAVQPTLFGEVSLARAWGRIGTRGQQMLLLFDNENQATNLFLDVLREKRKRGYRPKRPVDIQRI' A
#
# COMPACT_ATOMS: atom_id res chain seq x y z
N MET A 1 -18.09 -3.44 10.49
CA MET A 1 -17.78 -2.72 9.24
C MET A 1 -16.28 -2.85 8.96
N ALA A 2 -15.88 -3.85 8.18
CA ALA A 2 -14.46 -4.17 7.98
C ALA A 2 -13.91 -3.46 6.73
N ARG A 3 -12.87 -2.64 6.89
CA ARG A 3 -12.20 -1.91 5.80
C ARG A 3 -10.74 -2.29 5.73
N PHE A 4 -10.17 -2.24 4.53
CA PHE A 4 -8.74 -2.40 4.33
C PHE A 4 -8.13 -1.14 3.75
N TYR A 5 -6.83 -0.99 3.99
CA TYR A 5 -5.99 -0.01 3.34
C TYR A 5 -4.64 -0.67 3.07
N ALA A 6 -4.27 -0.79 1.79
CA ALA A 6 -3.02 -1.39 1.34
C ALA A 6 -2.13 -0.30 0.73
N LEU A 7 -0.84 -0.42 1.02
CA LEU A 7 0.22 0.43 0.49
C LEU A 7 1.32 -0.49 -0.04
N ALA A 8 1.82 -0.19 -1.24
CA ALA A 8 2.96 -0.88 -1.81
C ALA A 8 3.80 0.10 -2.63
N VAL A 9 5.12 0.08 -2.43
CA VAL A 9 6.07 0.68 -3.37
C VAL A 9 6.39 -0.38 -4.42
N GLN A 10 6.28 -0.02 -5.70
CA GLN A 10 6.46 -0.93 -6.82
C GLN A 10 7.32 -0.27 -7.90
N PRO A 11 8.31 -0.99 -8.47
CA PRO A 11 9.00 -0.52 -9.67
C PRO A 11 8.03 -0.49 -10.85
N THR A 12 8.21 0.46 -11.77
CA THR A 12 7.49 0.51 -13.04
C THR A 12 8.27 -0.22 -14.13
N LEU A 13 7.59 -0.54 -15.24
CA LEU A 13 8.23 -1.18 -16.40
C LEU A 13 9.30 -0.30 -17.08
N PHE A 14 9.30 1.00 -16.78
CA PHE A 14 10.19 1.99 -17.39
C PHE A 14 11.34 2.40 -16.45
N GLY A 15 11.51 1.70 -15.33
CA GLY A 15 12.58 1.98 -14.37
C GLY A 15 12.27 3.10 -13.38
N GLU A 16 11.05 3.62 -13.37
CA GLU A 16 10.58 4.58 -12.37
C GLU A 16 10.06 3.85 -11.13
N VAL A 17 9.69 4.60 -10.09
CA VAL A 17 9.11 4.04 -8.87
C VAL A 17 7.69 4.55 -8.70
N SER A 18 6.79 3.69 -8.23
CA SER A 18 5.39 4.03 -8.00
C SER A 18 4.93 3.67 -6.60
N LEU A 19 3.99 4.45 -6.07
CA LEU A 19 3.25 4.15 -4.85
C LEU A 19 1.83 3.70 -5.22
N ALA A 20 1.56 2.43 -5.05
CA ALA A 20 0.22 1.87 -5.15
C ALA A 20 -0.52 1.99 -3.81
N ARG A 21 -1.72 2.55 -3.86
CA ARG A 21 -2.63 2.71 -2.73
C ARG A 21 -3.94 2.03 -3.07
N ALA A 22 -4.42 1.13 -2.22
CA ALA A 22 -5.73 0.50 -2.39
C ALA A 22 -6.55 0.56 -1.11
N TRP A 23 -7.85 0.77 -1.23
CA TRP A 23 -8.74 0.86 -0.07
C TRP A 23 -10.15 0.41 -0.41
N GLY A 24 -10.86 -0.10 0.59
CA GLY A 24 -12.22 -0.58 0.35
C GLY A 24 -12.81 -1.24 1.58
N ARG A 25 -13.98 -1.85 1.38
CA ARG A 25 -14.55 -2.79 2.34
C ARG A 25 -13.91 -4.15 2.08
N ILE A 26 -13.63 -4.92 3.13
CA ILE A 26 -13.10 -6.28 2.97
C ILE A 26 -14.15 -7.13 2.25
N GLY A 27 -13.70 -7.96 1.29
CA GLY A 27 -14.57 -8.76 0.43
C GLY A 27 -15.09 -8.04 -0.82
N THR A 28 -14.65 -6.82 -1.10
CA THR A 28 -14.96 -6.10 -2.35
C THR A 28 -13.69 -5.70 -3.10
N ARG A 29 -13.83 -5.34 -4.38
CA ARG A 29 -12.72 -4.85 -5.21
C ARG A 29 -12.09 -3.55 -4.67
N GLY A 30 -12.86 -2.73 -3.97
CA GLY A 30 -12.40 -1.43 -3.47
C GLY A 30 -12.03 -0.45 -4.59
N GLN A 31 -11.16 0.49 -4.25
CA GLN A 31 -10.57 1.48 -5.15
C GLN A 31 -9.05 1.39 -5.07
N GLN A 32 -8.38 1.82 -6.14
CA GLN A 32 -6.94 1.88 -6.22
C GLN A 32 -6.51 3.21 -6.82
N MET A 33 -5.29 3.64 -6.47
CA MET A 33 -4.64 4.83 -6.98
C MET A 33 -3.15 4.56 -7.06
N LEU A 34 -2.57 4.94 -8.19
CA LEU A 34 -1.14 4.86 -8.44
C LEU A 34 -0.58 6.28 -8.47
N LEU A 35 0.57 6.48 -7.85
CA LEU A 35 1.35 7.71 -7.96
C LEU A 35 2.74 7.38 -8.47
N LEU A 36 3.17 8.05 -9.53
CA LEU A 36 4.49 7.87 -10.14
C LEU A 36 5.49 8.85 -9.53
N PHE A 37 6.74 8.41 -9.43
CA PHE A 37 7.86 9.18 -8.92
C PHE A 37 9.11 8.90 -9.74
N ASP A 38 9.87 9.96 -9.97
CA ASP A 38 11.17 9.87 -10.64
C ASP A 38 12.25 9.29 -9.70
N ASN A 39 12.00 9.27 -8.38
CA ASN A 39 12.96 8.85 -7.37
C ASN A 39 12.30 8.01 -6.26
N GLU A 40 12.93 6.90 -5.92
CA GLU A 40 12.52 5.98 -4.85
C GLU A 40 12.38 6.68 -3.48
N ASN A 41 13.23 7.65 -3.18
CA ASN A 41 13.19 8.39 -1.92
C ASN A 41 11.88 9.16 -1.76
N GLN A 42 11.35 9.74 -2.86
CA GLN A 42 10.07 10.46 -2.82
C GLN A 42 8.91 9.50 -2.55
N ALA A 43 8.90 8.35 -3.24
CA ALA A 43 7.90 7.31 -3.05
C ALA A 43 7.93 6.77 -1.59
N THR A 44 9.12 6.53 -1.06
CA THR A 44 9.33 6.02 0.31
C THR A 44 8.91 7.03 1.37
N ASN A 45 9.25 8.31 1.21
CA ASN A 45 8.83 9.36 2.14
C ASN A 45 7.31 9.46 2.20
N LEU A 46 6.63 9.54 1.05
CA LEU A 46 5.17 9.59 1.03
C LEU A 46 4.55 8.29 1.58
N PHE A 47 5.13 7.13 1.27
CA PHE A 47 4.69 5.85 1.84
C PHE A 47 4.71 5.89 3.37
N LEU A 48 5.82 6.35 3.97
CA LEU A 48 5.97 6.42 5.42
C LEU A 48 5.00 7.42 6.06
N ASP A 49 4.77 8.57 5.42
CA ASP A 49 3.83 9.56 5.93
C ASP A 49 2.39 9.05 5.90
N VAL A 50 1.97 8.45 4.78
CA VAL A 50 0.64 7.83 4.69
C VAL A 50 0.53 6.67 5.69
N LEU A 51 1.57 5.85 5.85
CA LEU A 51 1.59 4.74 6.81
C LEU A 51 1.40 5.24 8.24
N ARG A 52 2.10 6.31 8.64
CA ARG A 52 1.95 6.94 9.96
C ARG A 52 0.52 7.41 10.20
N GLU A 53 -0.07 8.12 9.24
CA GLU A 53 -1.44 8.62 9.35
C GLU A 53 -2.47 7.48 9.41
N LYS A 54 -2.30 6.41 8.64
CA LYS A 54 -3.19 5.24 8.73
C LYS A 54 -3.01 4.46 10.03
N ARG A 55 -1.79 4.38 10.58
CA ARG A 55 -1.56 3.79 11.90
C ARG A 55 -2.24 4.58 13.01
N LYS A 56 -2.20 5.92 12.97
CA LYS A 56 -2.95 6.79 13.90
C LYS A 56 -4.46 6.55 13.82
N ARG A 57 -4.98 6.29 12.60
CA ARG A 57 -6.39 5.92 12.39
C ARG A 57 -6.75 4.48 12.81
N GLY A 58 -5.81 3.74 13.41
CA GLY A 58 -6.04 2.38 13.92
C GLY A 58 -5.85 1.26 12.90
N TYR A 59 -5.41 1.56 11.67
CA TYR A 59 -5.00 0.49 10.75
C TYR A 59 -3.75 -0.21 11.29
N ARG A 60 -3.67 -1.52 11.06
CA ARG A 60 -2.55 -2.37 11.46
C ARG A 60 -2.15 -3.27 10.28
N PRO A 61 -0.86 -3.59 10.12
CA PRO A 61 -0.43 -4.58 9.13
C PRO A 61 -1.14 -5.91 9.37
N LYS A 62 -1.62 -6.54 8.29
CA LYS A 62 -2.08 -7.92 8.38
C LYS A 62 -0.88 -8.79 8.73
N ARG A 63 -1.03 -9.69 9.70
CA ARG A 63 0.01 -10.67 10.00
C ARG A 63 0.31 -11.48 8.72
N PRO A 64 1.58 -11.74 8.40
CA PRO A 64 1.90 -12.67 7.33
C PRO A 64 1.19 -13.99 7.64
N VAL A 65 0.48 -14.50 6.64
CA VAL A 65 -0.18 -15.80 6.75
C VAL A 65 0.84 -16.79 6.18
N ASP A 66 1.28 -17.76 6.97
CA ASP A 66 2.10 -18.85 6.45
C ASP A 66 1.26 -19.65 5.47
N ILE A 67 1.58 -19.51 4.19
CA ILE A 67 1.04 -20.38 3.16
C ILE A 67 1.98 -21.58 3.12
N GLN A 68 1.59 -22.71 3.71
CA GLN A 68 2.31 -23.96 3.53
C GLN A 68 2.38 -24.23 2.02
N ARG A 69 3.59 -24.12 1.47
CA ARG A 69 3.84 -24.53 0.08
C ARG A 69 3.66 -26.04 0.04
N ILE A 70 2.64 -26.48 -0.70
CA ILE A 70 2.46 -27.87 -1.13
C ILE A 70 3.58 -28.20 -2.11
#